data_AF-A0A947RN64-F1
#
_entry.id   AF-A0A947RN64-F1
#
_cell.length_a   1.000
_cell.length_b   1.000
_cell.length_c   1.000
_cell.angle_alpha   90.00
_cell.angle_beta   90.00
_cell.angle_gamma   90.00
#
_symmetry.space_group_name_H-M   'P 1'
#
loop_
_entity.id
_entity.type
_entity.pdbx_description
1 polymer ?
#
loop_
_entity_poly.entity_id
_entity_poly.type
_entity_poly.pdbx_seq_one_letter_code
_entity_poly.pdbx_strand_id
1 'polypeptide(L)'
;MLQYLTNGVHPHVSKDNYIFFLKNDGIYAIDVEGKYEFKIWEIEGETRSTVQLDVSHLSNLAVITNPFEASIFVLKFKIKEGENFFEGETIKEIKTYAFQPTLSPDDKYLAIIEVIIEKTEEYIYVKPKLVVYDLETYERYELMDLKDYRPEEILINDWWI
;
A
#
# COMPACT_ATOMS: atom_id res chain seq x y z
N MET A 1 0.85 1.90 31.29
CA MET A 1 1.24 2.46 29.99
C MET A 1 1.37 1.28 29.04
N LEU A 2 0.30 0.96 28.30
CA LEU A 2 0.28 -0.20 27.39
C LEU A 2 1.01 0.19 26.12
N GLN A 3 2.14 -0.48 25.89
CA GLN A 3 2.97 -0.35 24.71
C GLN A 3 2.27 -1.12 23.58
N TYR A 4 1.52 -0.40 22.74
CA TYR A 4 0.92 -0.99 21.54
C TYR A 4 2.05 -1.28 20.54
N LEU A 5 2.58 -2.50 20.58
CA LEU A 5 3.40 -3.04 19.50
C LEU A 5 2.49 -3.20 18.28
N THR A 6 2.52 -2.23 17.37
CA THR A 6 1.87 -2.32 16.06
C THR A 6 2.69 -3.27 15.19
N ASN A 7 2.10 -4.41 14.79
CA ASN A 7 2.78 -5.45 14.01
C ASN A 7 2.97 -5.09 12.52
N GLY A 8 3.31 -3.83 12.22
CA GLY A 8 3.49 -3.34 10.86
C GLY A 8 3.68 -1.84 10.84
N VAL A 9 4.87 -1.36 11.22
CA VAL A 9 5.23 0.06 11.06
C VAL A 9 6.00 0.17 9.74
N HIS A 10 5.26 0.37 8.64
CA HIS A 10 5.77 0.98 7.41
C HIS A 10 5.28 2.43 7.44
N PRO A 11 6.05 3.37 8.04
CA PRO A 11 5.63 4.74 8.15
C PRO A 11 5.96 5.49 6.85
N HIS A 12 4.98 6.16 6.25
CA HIS A 12 5.16 6.98 5.06
C HIS A 12 4.84 8.43 5.39
N VAL A 13 5.71 9.35 4.99
CA VAL A 13 5.50 10.78 5.23
C VAL A 13 4.78 11.38 4.03
N SER A 14 3.60 11.97 4.25
CA SER A 14 2.89 12.69 3.19
C SER A 14 3.41 14.12 3.03
N LYS A 15 2.97 14.79 1.96
CA LYS A 15 3.32 16.19 1.65
C LYS A 15 3.00 17.20 2.76
N ASP A 16 2.00 16.91 3.59
CA ASP A 16 1.44 17.85 4.57
C ASP A 16 2.01 17.60 5.98
N ASN A 17 3.18 16.97 6.08
CA ASN A 17 3.84 16.62 7.35
C ASN A 17 3.00 15.71 8.25
N TYR A 18 2.29 14.75 7.66
CA TYR A 18 1.67 13.64 8.38
C TYR A 18 2.43 12.35 8.13
N ILE A 19 2.61 11.56 9.18
CA ILE A 19 3.13 10.20 9.11
C ILE A 19 1.93 9.26 9.04
N PHE A 20 1.83 8.52 7.95
CA PHE A 20 0.83 7.50 7.73
C PHE A 20 1.40 6.14 8.12
N PHE A 21 0.62 5.32 8.80
CA PHE A 21 1.05 4.01 9.27
C PHE A 21 -0.13 3.07 9.47
N LEU A 22 0.14 1.77 9.42
CA LEU A 22 -0.87 0.74 9.59
C LEU A 22 -1.01 0.34 11.07
N LYS A 23 -2.25 0.15 11.52
CA LYS A 23 -2.62 -0.58 12.73
C LYS A 23 -3.53 -1.75 12.35
N ASN A 24 -3.79 -2.65 13.30
CA ASN A 24 -4.58 -3.88 13.14
C ASN A 24 -5.95 -3.69 12.49
N ASP A 25 -6.52 -2.49 12.50
CA ASP A 25 -7.87 -2.18 12.02
C ASP A 25 -7.90 -1.11 10.92
N GLY A 26 -6.75 -0.69 10.38
CA GLY A 26 -6.72 0.22 9.24
C GLY A 26 -5.49 1.13 9.17
N ILE A 27 -5.61 2.22 8.40
CA ILE A 27 -4.57 3.23 8.30
C ILE A 27 -4.83 4.35 9.30
N TYR A 28 -3.73 4.83 9.89
CA TYR A 28 -3.69 5.97 10.78
C TYR A 28 -2.76 7.04 10.20
N ALA A 29 -3.06 8.29 10.54
CA ALA A 29 -2.19 9.43 10.28
C ALA A 29 -1.90 10.14 11.61
N ILE A 30 -0.64 10.53 11.81
CA ILE A 30 -0.21 11.37 12.93
C ILE A 30 0.56 12.57 12.40
N ASP A 31 0.29 13.76 12.93
CA ASP A 31 1.11 14.94 12.64
C ASP A 31 2.57 14.69 13.09
N VAL A 32 3.57 15.21 12.37
CA VAL A 32 5.00 14.99 12.68
C VAL A 32 5.42 15.50 14.07
N GLU A 33 4.70 16.45 14.65
CA GLU A 33 4.91 16.90 16.03
C GLU A 33 4.32 15.92 17.06
N GLY A 34 3.63 14.87 16.61
CA GLY A 34 3.04 13.82 17.43
C GLY A 34 1.80 14.24 18.20
N LYS A 35 1.21 15.39 17.88
CA LYS A 35 0.13 16.00 18.67
C LYS A 35 -1.24 15.39 18.41
N TYR A 36 -1.47 14.95 17.19
CA TYR A 36 -2.79 14.51 16.75
C TYR A 36 -2.70 13.24 15.92
N GLU A 37 -3.38 12.18 16.36
CA GLU A 37 -3.47 10.88 15.69
C GLU A 37 -4.93 10.62 15.29
N PHE A 38 -5.14 10.15 14.05
CA PHE A 38 -6.45 9.89 13.47
C PHE A 38 -6.46 8.58 12.70
N LYS A 39 -7.55 7.81 12.80
CA LYS A 39 -7.84 6.71 11.87
C LYS A 39 -8.40 7.31 10.58
N ILE A 40 -7.82 6.97 9.44
CA ILE A 40 -8.19 7.58 8.14
C ILE A 40 -8.99 6.62 7.26
N TRP A 41 -8.80 5.32 7.46
CA TRP A 41 -9.42 4.27 6.67
C TRP A 41 -9.51 3.02 7.51
N GLU A 42 -10.59 2.26 7.36
CA GLU A 42 -10.85 1.02 8.08
C GLU A 42 -10.69 -0.17 7.15
N ILE A 43 -9.94 -1.17 7.61
CA ILE A 43 -9.89 -2.47 6.93
C ILE A 43 -10.96 -3.39 7.54
N GLU A 44 -11.68 -4.11 6.70
CA GLU A 44 -12.53 -5.20 7.20
C GLU A 44 -11.64 -6.38 7.58
N GLY A 45 -11.53 -6.69 8.89
CA GLY A 45 -10.71 -7.77 9.40
C GLY A 45 -9.46 -7.28 10.15
N GLU A 46 -8.44 -8.15 10.28
CA GLU A 46 -7.18 -7.83 10.97
C GLU A 46 -6.08 -7.51 9.95
N THR A 47 -5.43 -6.34 10.04
CA THR A 47 -4.21 -6.08 9.26
C THR A 47 -3.11 -7.03 9.74
N ARG A 48 -2.54 -7.75 8.79
CA ARG A 48 -1.38 -8.62 9.01
C ARG A 48 -0.11 -7.84 8.70
N SER A 49 1.03 -8.35 9.18
CA SER A 49 2.35 -7.78 8.88
C SER A 49 2.70 -7.78 7.39
N THR A 50 1.92 -8.49 6.56
CA THR A 50 2.06 -8.54 5.10
C THR A 50 1.27 -7.45 4.38
N VAL A 51 0.42 -6.69 5.09
CA VAL A 51 -0.25 -5.53 4.53
C VAL A 51 0.78 -4.41 4.44
N GLN A 52 0.89 -3.80 3.26
CA GLN A 52 1.89 -2.78 2.99
C GLN A 52 1.20 -1.54 2.44
N LEU A 53 1.77 -0.38 2.75
CA LEU A 53 1.22 0.93 2.47
C LEU A 53 2.26 1.70 1.67
N ASP A 54 1.81 2.53 0.75
CA ASP A 54 2.57 3.67 0.27
C ASP A 54 1.67 4.90 0.15
N VAL A 55 2.24 6.08 0.32
CA VAL A 55 1.50 7.34 0.36
C VAL A 55 2.18 8.37 -0.51
N SER A 56 1.37 9.06 -1.31
CA SER A 56 1.85 10.10 -2.21
C SER A 56 2.51 11.27 -1.48
N HIS A 57 3.57 11.80 -2.11
CA HIS A 57 4.23 13.03 -1.72
C HIS A 57 3.69 14.28 -2.45
N LEU A 58 2.70 14.14 -3.35
CA LEU A 58 2.14 15.26 -4.14
C LEU A 58 0.63 15.42 -3.94
N SER A 59 -0.11 14.32 -3.95
CA SER A 59 -1.57 14.30 -3.86
C SER A 59 -2.04 13.61 -2.57
N ASN A 60 -3.35 13.55 -2.40
CA ASN A 60 -3.95 12.87 -1.25
C ASN A 60 -4.31 11.42 -1.62
N LEU A 61 -3.29 10.69 -2.04
CA LEU A 61 -3.40 9.33 -2.55
C LEU A 61 -2.62 8.39 -1.63
N ALA A 62 -3.20 7.24 -1.33
CA ALA A 62 -2.52 6.15 -0.66
C ALA A 62 -2.82 4.84 -1.38
N VAL A 63 -1.89 3.90 -1.35
CA VAL A 63 -2.07 2.56 -1.92
C VAL A 63 -1.77 1.54 -0.84
N ILE A 64 -2.67 0.58 -0.69
CA ILE A 64 -2.49 -0.57 0.20
C ILE A 64 -2.42 -1.83 -0.65
N THR A 65 -1.47 -2.71 -0.38
CA THR A 65 -1.55 -4.10 -0.82
C THR A 65 -1.94 -5.00 0.35
N ASN A 66 -2.98 -5.81 0.17
CA ASN A 66 -3.37 -6.88 1.07
C ASN A 66 -3.24 -8.24 0.35
N PRO A 67 -2.07 -8.90 0.43
CA PRO A 67 -1.85 -10.19 -0.21
C PRO A 67 -2.84 -11.28 0.25
N PHE A 68 -3.36 -11.20 1.47
CA PHE A 68 -4.27 -12.23 2.00
C PHE A 68 -5.64 -12.21 1.31
N GLU A 69 -6.09 -11.03 0.90
CA GLU A 69 -7.34 -10.84 0.17
C GLU A 69 -7.15 -10.80 -1.35
N ALA A 70 -5.89 -10.93 -1.82
CA ALA A 70 -5.51 -10.70 -3.20
C ALA A 70 -6.05 -9.35 -3.70
N SER A 71 -5.79 -8.28 -2.95
CA SER A 71 -6.31 -6.95 -3.24
C SER A 71 -5.24 -5.88 -3.14
N ILE A 72 -5.34 -4.91 -4.05
CA ILE A 72 -4.69 -3.60 -3.97
C ILE A 72 -5.81 -2.57 -3.84
N PHE A 73 -5.75 -1.74 -2.81
CA PHE A 73 -6.67 -0.64 -2.60
C PHE A 73 -5.99 0.67 -2.95
N VAL A 74 -6.56 1.41 -3.89
CA VAL A 74 -6.17 2.80 -4.17
C VAL A 74 -7.16 3.69 -3.44
N LEU A 75 -6.63 4.51 -2.55
CA LEU A 75 -7.40 5.32 -1.62
C LEU A 75 -7.18 6.80 -1.90
N LYS A 76 -8.26 7.57 -1.91
CA LYS A 76 -8.20 9.03 -1.88
C LYS A 76 -8.61 9.52 -0.51
N PHE A 77 -7.80 10.34 0.12
CA PHE A 77 -8.12 10.89 1.44
C PHE A 77 -8.31 12.41 1.39
N LYS A 78 -9.04 12.93 2.38
CA LYS A 78 -9.17 14.37 2.61
C LYS A 78 -8.77 14.68 4.04
N ILE A 79 -7.98 15.75 4.19
CA ILE A 79 -7.60 16.31 5.48
C ILE A 79 -8.46 17.55 5.67
N LYS A 80 -9.33 17.56 6.69
CA LYS A 80 -10.06 18.77 7.07
C LYS A 80 -9.46 19.32 8.36
N GLU A 81 -8.59 20.31 8.20
CA GLU A 81 -7.98 21.01 9.33
C GLU A 81 -9.06 21.60 10.27
N GLY A 82 -8.89 21.39 11.57
CA GLY A 82 -9.75 21.94 12.62
C GLY A 82 -10.90 21.05 13.09
N GLU A 83 -11.32 20.05 12.31
CA GLU A 83 -12.39 19.12 12.71
C GLU A 83 -11.88 17.74 13.13
N ASN A 84 -10.57 17.49 13.11
CA ASN A 84 -9.99 16.17 13.44
C ASN A 84 -10.62 15.03 12.62
N PHE A 85 -11.05 15.35 11.40
CA PHE A 85 -11.81 14.46 10.53
C PHE A 85 -10.95 14.08 9.32
N PHE A 86 -10.64 12.80 9.24
CA PHE A 86 -9.99 12.17 8.10
C PHE A 86 -10.95 11.16 7.50
N GLU A 87 -11.18 11.28 6.20
CA GLU A 87 -12.00 10.33 5.44
C GLU A 87 -11.18 9.85 4.25
N GLY A 88 -10.88 8.55 4.23
CA GLY A 88 -10.33 7.83 3.11
C GLY A 88 -11.43 7.07 2.38
N GLU A 89 -11.51 7.26 1.07
CA GLU A 89 -12.42 6.52 0.19
C GLU A 89 -11.60 5.59 -0.71
N THR A 90 -12.02 4.34 -0.83
CA THR A 90 -11.47 3.42 -1.83
C THR A 90 -11.99 3.81 -3.21
N ILE A 91 -11.12 4.39 -4.04
CA ILE A 91 -11.48 4.80 -5.42
C ILE A 91 -11.28 3.67 -6.43
N LYS A 92 -10.42 2.70 -6.10
CA LYS A 92 -10.21 1.50 -6.91
C LYS A 92 -9.77 0.33 -6.05
N GLU A 93 -10.28 -0.85 -6.38
CA GLU A 93 -9.71 -2.11 -5.96
C GLU A 93 -9.21 -2.89 -7.19
N ILE A 94 -7.97 -3.41 -7.11
CA ILE A 94 -7.37 -4.28 -8.12
C ILE A 94 -7.20 -5.66 -7.48
N LYS A 95 -7.82 -6.69 -8.05
CA LYS A 95 -7.77 -8.06 -7.51
C LYS A 95 -6.53 -8.79 -8.01
N THR A 96 -5.48 -8.81 -7.20
CA THR A 96 -4.25 -9.56 -7.44
C THR A 96 -3.44 -9.74 -6.15
N TYR A 97 -2.62 -10.77 -6.06
CA TYR A 97 -1.65 -10.91 -4.96
C TYR A 97 -0.49 -9.96 -5.24
N ALA A 98 -0.30 -8.96 -4.39
CA ALA A 98 0.70 -7.94 -4.62
C ALA A 98 1.43 -7.58 -3.33
N PHE A 99 2.69 -7.22 -3.48
CA PHE A 99 3.56 -6.70 -2.44
C PHE A 99 4.24 -5.42 -2.92
N GLN A 100 4.77 -4.66 -1.98
CA GLN A 100 5.58 -3.46 -2.17
C GLN A 100 4.90 -2.46 -3.10
N PRO A 101 3.73 -1.91 -2.73
CA PRO A 101 3.18 -0.79 -3.47
C PRO A 101 4.20 0.35 -3.44
N THR A 102 4.45 0.94 -4.59
CA THR A 102 5.28 2.14 -4.70
C THR A 102 4.70 3.05 -5.75
N LEU A 103 4.29 4.24 -5.34
CA LEU A 103 3.79 5.28 -6.23
C LEU A 103 4.95 5.93 -6.97
N SER A 104 4.72 6.28 -8.24
CA SER A 104 5.65 7.11 -8.98
C SER A 104 5.76 8.51 -8.35
N PRO A 105 6.90 9.20 -8.51
CA PRO A 105 7.05 10.56 -8.00
C PRO A 105 6.00 11.57 -8.49
N ASP A 106 5.35 11.29 -9.63
CA ASP A 106 4.29 12.11 -10.22
C ASP A 106 2.86 11.57 -10.00
N ASP A 107 2.69 10.54 -9.16
CA ASP A 107 1.43 9.83 -8.84
C ASP A 107 0.68 9.21 -10.03
N LYS A 108 1.28 9.13 -11.21
CA LYS A 108 0.60 8.56 -12.39
C LYS A 108 0.70 7.05 -12.47
N TYR A 109 1.68 6.47 -11.80
CA TYR A 109 1.96 5.06 -11.90
C TYR A 109 2.10 4.42 -10.53
N LEU A 110 1.80 3.13 -10.45
CA LEU A 110 1.98 2.30 -9.28
C LEU A 110 2.78 1.06 -9.67
N ALA A 111 3.96 0.89 -9.11
CA ALA A 111 4.72 -0.35 -9.23
C ALA A 111 4.40 -1.25 -8.04
N ILE A 112 4.38 -2.54 -8.34
CA ILE A 112 4.17 -3.60 -7.37
C ILE A 112 5.01 -4.81 -7.74
N ILE A 113 5.21 -5.68 -6.76
CA ILE A 113 5.57 -7.07 -6.98
C ILE A 113 4.28 -7.88 -7.02
N GLU A 114 3.79 -8.17 -8.22
CA GLU A 114 2.62 -9.02 -8.43
C GLU A 114 3.02 -10.49 -8.35
N VAL A 115 2.21 -11.31 -7.70
CA VAL A 115 2.45 -12.74 -7.52
C VAL A 115 1.36 -13.54 -8.21
N ILE A 116 1.74 -14.23 -9.29
CA ILE A 116 0.84 -15.17 -9.95
C ILE A 116 0.97 -16.54 -9.28
N ILE A 117 -0.12 -17.02 -8.71
CA ILE A 117 -0.19 -18.36 -8.10
C ILE A 117 -0.85 -19.31 -9.10
N GLU A 118 -0.06 -20.22 -9.66
CA GLU A 118 -0.55 -21.29 -10.52
C GLU A 118 -0.54 -22.61 -9.75
N LYS A 119 -1.72 -23.19 -9.56
CA LYS A 119 -1.86 -24.49 -8.91
C LYS A 119 -2.04 -25.59 -9.97
N THR A 120 -1.15 -26.57 -9.93
CA THR A 120 -1.31 -27.86 -10.61
C THR A 120 -1.74 -28.92 -9.60
N GLU A 121 -2.06 -30.13 -10.07
CA GLU A 121 -2.42 -31.24 -9.18
C GLU A 121 -1.28 -31.60 -8.21
N GLU A 122 -0.03 -31.40 -8.63
CA GLU A 122 1.17 -31.82 -7.87
C GLU A 122 1.92 -30.67 -7.20
N TYR A 123 1.81 -29.44 -7.74
CA TYR A 123 2.64 -28.30 -7.33
C TYR A 123 1.89 -26.97 -7.32
N ILE A 124 2.30 -26.07 -6.42
CA ILE A 124 1.93 -24.65 -6.43
C ILE A 124 3.14 -23.86 -6.91
N TYR A 125 3.00 -23.18 -8.05
CA TYR A 125 4.00 -22.26 -8.57
C TYR A 125 3.66 -20.84 -8.14
N VAL A 126 4.65 -20.14 -7.60
CA VAL A 126 4.58 -18.74 -7.21
C VAL A 126 5.50 -17.98 -8.16
N LYS A 127 4.93 -17.14 -9.02
CA LYS A 127 5.68 -16.38 -10.04
C LYS A 127 5.58 -14.88 -9.74
N PRO A 128 6.55 -14.31 -9.00
CA PRO A 128 6.61 -12.87 -8.80
C PRO A 128 7.00 -12.16 -10.10
N LYS A 129 6.41 -10.99 -10.31
CA LYS A 129 6.65 -10.11 -11.45
C LYS A 129 6.69 -8.66 -11.01
N LEU A 130 7.59 -7.89 -11.58
CA LEU A 130 7.52 -6.43 -11.48
C LEU A 130 6.47 -5.93 -12.48
N VAL A 131 5.44 -5.28 -11.95
CA VAL A 131 4.32 -4.77 -12.72
C VAL A 131 4.11 -3.30 -12.38
N VAL A 132 3.77 -2.52 -13.40
CA VAL A 132 3.36 -1.12 -13.25
C VAL A 132 1.92 -0.97 -13.72
N TYR A 133 1.10 -0.28 -12.93
CA TYR A 133 -0.22 0.18 -13.32
C TYR A 133 -0.18 1.66 -13.66
N ASP A 134 -0.83 2.05 -14.74
CA ASP A 134 -1.23 3.44 -14.96
C ASP A 134 -2.45 3.74 -14.08
N LEU A 135 -2.40 4.76 -13.22
CA LEU A 135 -3.43 5.02 -12.22
C LEU A 135 -4.65 5.79 -12.76
N GLU A 136 -4.56 6.35 -13.96
CA GLU A 136 -5.70 6.96 -14.64
C GLU A 136 -6.56 5.90 -15.33
N THR A 137 -5.92 4.99 -16.04
CA THR A 137 -6.58 3.96 -16.87
C THR A 137 -6.69 2.60 -16.18
N TYR A 138 -5.87 2.36 -15.16
CA TYR A 138 -5.65 1.05 -14.52
C TYR A 138 -5.13 -0.03 -15.48
N GLU A 139 -4.48 0.39 -16.57
CA GLU A 139 -3.81 -0.54 -17.49
C GLU A 139 -2.56 -1.13 -16.84
N ARG A 140 -2.39 -2.45 -17.00
CA ARG A 140 -1.32 -3.24 -16.39
C ARG A 140 -0.18 -3.46 -17.37
N TYR A 141 1.02 -3.02 -17.00
CA TYR A 141 2.26 -3.21 -17.75
C TYR A 141 3.21 -4.15 -17.00
N GLU A 142 3.56 -5.27 -17.62
CA GLU A 142 4.57 -6.18 -17.07
C GLU A 142 5.96 -5.75 -17.50
N LEU A 143 6.85 -5.52 -16.54
CA LEU A 143 8.20 -5.03 -16.83
C LEU A 143 9.26 -6.13 -16.71
N MET A 144 9.13 -7.01 -15.72
CA MET A 144 10.16 -8.02 -15.43
C MET A 144 9.57 -9.27 -14.78
N ASP A 145 10.06 -10.44 -15.21
CA ASP A 145 9.87 -11.71 -14.51
C ASP A 145 10.89 -11.84 -13.37
N LEU A 146 10.41 -12.08 -12.15
CA LEU A 146 11.23 -12.17 -10.95
C LEU A 146 11.22 -13.59 -10.35
N LYS A 147 10.88 -14.62 -11.11
CA LYS A 147 10.77 -16.03 -10.66
C LYS A 147 11.93 -16.57 -9.80
N ASP A 148 13.12 -15.99 -9.94
CA ASP A 148 14.32 -16.42 -9.21
C ASP A 148 14.44 -15.75 -7.82
N TYR A 149 13.51 -14.86 -7.47
CA TYR A 149 13.46 -14.10 -6.22
C TYR A 149 12.23 -14.46 -5.39
N ARG A 150 12.33 -14.31 -4.08
CA ARG A 150 11.19 -14.43 -3.16
C ARG A 150 10.45 -13.09 -3.09
N PRO A 151 9.13 -13.05 -3.31
CA PRO A 151 8.38 -11.79 -3.33
C PRO A 151 8.55 -10.95 -2.06
N GLU A 152 8.66 -11.59 -0.90
CA GLU A 152 8.80 -10.93 0.40
C GLU A 152 10.19 -10.31 0.63
N GLU A 153 11.20 -10.74 -0.13
CA GLU A 153 12.59 -10.28 -0.03
C GLU A 153 12.92 -9.19 -1.07
N ILE A 154 11.98 -8.86 -1.97
CA ILE A 154 12.15 -7.83 -2.99
C ILE A 154 11.68 -6.49 -2.43
N LEU A 155 12.43 -5.43 -2.71
CA LEU A 155 12.10 -4.05 -2.35
C LEU A 155 12.14 -3.20 -3.60
N ILE A 156 11.07 -2.44 -3.83
CA ILE A 156 11.06 -1.34 -4.80
C ILE A 156 11.41 -0.10 -3.99
N ASN A 157 12.66 0.37 -4.13
CA ASN A 157 13.20 1.42 -3.27
C ASN A 157 13.40 2.76 -3.97
N ASP A 158 13.28 2.82 -5.30
CA ASP A 158 13.50 4.05 -6.04
C ASP A 158 12.84 4.05 -7.43
N TRP A 159 12.44 5.25 -7.86
CA TRP A 159 11.92 5.56 -9.18
C TRP A 159 12.68 6.77 -9.71
N TRP A 160 13.74 6.50 -10.46
CA TRP A 160 14.49 7.55 -11.15
C TRP A 160 13.78 7.89 -12.46
N ILE A 161 13.42 9.16 -12.64
CA ILE A 161 13.16 9.78 -13.95
C ILE A 161 14.41 10.56 -14.34
#